data_AF-I7CX38-F1
#
_entry.id   AF-I7CX38-F1
#
_cell.length_a   1.000
_cell.length_b   1.000
_cell.length_c   1.000
_cell.angle_alpha   90.00
_cell.angle_beta   90.00
_cell.angle_gamma   90.00
#
_symmetry.space_group_name_H-M   'P 1'
#
loop_
_entity.id
_entity.type
_entity.pdbx_description
1 polymer ?
#
loop_
_entity_poly.entity_id
_entity_poly.type
_entity_poly.pdbx_seq_one_letter_code
_entity_poly.pdbx_strand_id
1 'polypeptide(L)'
;MIDDMVDDEIGQQYLTQYDSFDLSEKAQRRMAVYAIKEFYATVMADVGREYLHIDEEVKRSALDGQWSQVMGRLESLDAVVPPEDTEKVIYGFKEYRIKTHHNTDFNPPKKQLEEARELAPDWRSWLLENSREYHEVREELDPRGMIVEMTRSAIIEITTGRDIEHAQSQLEDVKEEAEALKKRLEDVETEGGSDITLELIYLLRDALDLRQDMDEVWETEAAVDQHISMRVDEAIEEAAFNRHMKDD
;
A
#
# COMPACT_ATOMS: atom_id res chain seq x y z
N MET A 1 -8.94 -6.59 30.31
CA MET A 1 -9.08 -7.73 29.38
C MET A 1 -9.47 -7.10 28.07
N ILE A 2 -8.47 -6.77 27.26
CA ILE A 2 -8.66 -6.29 25.89
C ILE A 2 -8.68 -7.57 25.06
N ASP A 3 -9.90 -8.07 24.86
CA ASP A 3 -10.24 -9.13 23.92
C ASP A 3 -10.67 -8.45 22.60
N ASP A 4 -9.81 -7.53 22.13
CA ASP A 4 -9.91 -6.90 20.81
C ASP A 4 -8.88 -7.61 19.93
N MET A 5 -9.09 -8.93 19.80
CA MET A 5 -8.40 -9.71 18.80
C MET A 5 -8.94 -9.24 17.46
N VAL A 6 -8.10 -8.54 16.69
CA VAL A 6 -8.27 -8.37 15.23
C VAL A 6 -8.86 -9.65 14.66
N ASP A 7 -10.09 -9.51 14.15
CA ASP A 7 -11.04 -10.61 13.96
C ASP A 7 -10.43 -11.74 13.11
N ASP A 8 -10.67 -12.98 13.51
CA ASP A 8 -10.27 -14.15 12.70
C ASP A 8 -11.00 -14.20 11.35
N GLU A 9 -12.02 -13.36 11.20
CA GLU A 9 -12.77 -13.15 9.97
C GLU A 9 -12.09 -12.20 8.96
N ILE A 10 -11.03 -11.46 9.34
CA ILE A 10 -10.41 -10.47 8.45
C ILE A 10 -9.85 -11.13 7.20
N GLY A 11 -10.37 -10.69 6.06
CA GLY A 11 -10.03 -11.22 4.75
C GLY A 11 -10.53 -12.64 4.48
N GLN A 12 -11.03 -13.39 5.47
CA GLN A 12 -11.43 -14.79 5.33
C GLN A 12 -12.56 -14.98 4.31
N GLN A 13 -13.43 -13.98 4.18
CA GLN A 13 -14.46 -13.94 3.13
C GLN A 13 -13.87 -14.01 1.71
N TYR A 14 -12.70 -13.41 1.47
CA TYR A 14 -12.04 -13.44 0.17
C TYR A 14 -11.36 -14.77 -0.10
N LEU A 15 -10.80 -15.43 0.92
CA LEU A 15 -10.30 -16.80 0.79
C LEU A 15 -11.45 -17.78 0.52
N THR A 16 -12.59 -17.60 1.20
CA THR A 16 -13.81 -18.39 0.95
C THR A 16 -14.33 -18.18 -0.48
N GLN A 17 -14.34 -16.93 -0.94
CA GLN A 17 -14.69 -16.62 -2.33
C GLN A 17 -13.71 -17.26 -3.32
N TYR A 18 -12.41 -17.20 -3.04
CA TYR A 18 -11.39 -17.88 -3.83
C TYR A 18 -11.65 -19.38 -3.93
N ASP A 19 -11.90 -20.03 -2.79
CA ASP A 19 -12.12 -21.48 -2.70
C ASP A 19 -13.39 -21.94 -3.45
N SER A 20 -14.30 -21.01 -3.76
CA SER A 20 -15.50 -21.28 -4.57
C SER A 20 -15.23 -21.31 -6.08
N PHE A 21 -14.06 -20.84 -6.54
CA PHE A 21 -13.72 -20.75 -7.96
C PHE A 21 -13.12 -22.05 -8.50
N ASP A 22 -13.60 -22.47 -9.67
CA ASP A 22 -12.96 -23.50 -10.47
C ASP A 22 -11.77 -22.94 -11.25
N LEU A 23 -10.55 -23.15 -10.73
CA LEU A 23 -9.33 -22.64 -11.37
C LEU A 23 -9.00 -23.32 -12.72
N SER A 24 -9.72 -24.36 -13.13
CA SER A 24 -9.61 -24.88 -14.50
C SER A 24 -10.24 -23.93 -15.52
N GLU A 25 -11.23 -23.14 -15.10
CA GLU A 25 -11.92 -22.16 -15.93
C GLU A 25 -11.21 -20.81 -15.94
N LYS A 26 -10.82 -20.33 -17.13
CA LYS A 26 -10.06 -19.07 -17.30
C LYS A 26 -10.78 -17.87 -16.66
N ALA A 27 -12.09 -17.76 -16.85
CA ALA A 27 -12.86 -16.64 -16.30
C ALA A 27 -12.83 -16.64 -14.77
N GLN A 28 -12.98 -17.81 -14.15
CA GLN A 28 -12.95 -17.95 -12.69
C GLN A 28 -11.53 -17.75 -12.14
N ARG A 29 -10.51 -18.20 -12.85
CA ARG A 29 -9.10 -17.94 -12.50
C ARG A 29 -8.76 -16.44 -12.51
N ARG A 30 -9.36 -15.68 -13.43
CA ARG A 30 -9.25 -14.20 -13.44
C ARG A 30 -9.94 -13.58 -12.24
N MET A 31 -11.10 -14.09 -11.81
CA MET A 31 -11.76 -13.64 -10.58
C MET A 31 -10.95 -13.99 -9.33
N ALA A 32 -10.31 -15.16 -9.32
CA ALA A 32 -9.45 -15.63 -8.23
C ALA A 32 -8.25 -14.68 -7.98
N VAL A 33 -7.72 -14.03 -9.03
CA VAL A 33 -6.69 -12.99 -8.88
C VAL A 33 -7.16 -11.86 -7.97
N TYR A 34 -8.39 -11.37 -8.19
CA TYR A 34 -8.95 -10.28 -7.39
C TYR A 34 -9.20 -10.72 -5.95
N ALA A 35 -9.79 -11.92 -5.74
CA ALA A 35 -10.05 -12.42 -4.40
C ALA A 35 -8.77 -12.53 -3.55
N ILE A 36 -7.69 -13.12 -4.08
CA ILE A 36 -6.43 -13.20 -3.32
C ILE A 36 -5.81 -11.82 -3.08
N LYS A 37 -5.78 -10.95 -4.10
CA LYS A 37 -5.26 -9.60 -3.94
C LYS A 37 -6.03 -8.83 -2.85
N GLU A 38 -7.36 -8.92 -2.82
CA GLU A 38 -8.19 -8.27 -1.82
C GLU A 38 -8.00 -8.88 -0.42
N PHE A 39 -7.71 -10.18 -0.29
CA PHE A 39 -7.29 -10.78 0.97
C PHE A 39 -6.04 -10.10 1.53
N TYR A 40 -4.93 -10.11 0.79
CA TYR A 40 -3.65 -9.55 1.26
C TYR A 40 -3.77 -8.05 1.54
N ALA A 41 -4.45 -7.29 0.67
CA ALA A 41 -4.67 -5.86 0.85
C ALA A 41 -5.51 -5.56 2.10
N THR A 42 -6.58 -6.33 2.34
CA THR A 42 -7.45 -6.12 3.50
C THR A 42 -6.71 -6.45 4.79
N VAL A 43 -5.98 -7.57 4.84
CA VAL A 43 -5.21 -7.95 6.03
C VAL A 43 -4.12 -6.90 6.32
N MET A 44 -3.36 -6.45 5.32
CA MET A 44 -2.34 -5.41 5.55
C MET A 44 -2.95 -4.08 6.00
N ALA A 45 -4.06 -3.65 5.41
CA ALA A 45 -4.71 -2.40 5.80
C ALA A 45 -5.26 -2.48 7.22
N ASP A 46 -5.95 -3.57 7.58
CA ASP A 46 -6.57 -3.70 8.89
C ASP A 46 -5.52 -3.90 10.00
N VAL A 47 -4.53 -4.77 9.79
CA VAL A 47 -3.41 -4.98 10.73
C VAL A 47 -2.53 -3.74 10.83
N GLY A 48 -2.25 -3.12 9.69
CA GLY A 48 -1.43 -1.91 9.61
C GLY A 48 -2.08 -0.73 10.34
N ARG A 49 -3.40 -0.55 10.21
CA ARG A 49 -4.13 0.47 10.96
C ARG A 49 -4.13 0.19 12.46
N GLU A 50 -4.44 -1.04 12.85
CA GLU A 50 -4.62 -1.38 14.26
C GLU A 50 -3.31 -1.34 15.04
N TYR A 51 -2.27 -1.98 14.53
CA TYR A 51 -1.04 -2.21 15.30
C TYR A 51 0.14 -1.36 14.84
N LEU A 52 0.18 -0.99 13.57
CA LEU A 52 1.31 -0.23 12.99
C LEU A 52 1.01 1.27 12.85
N HIS A 53 -0.20 1.72 13.20
CA HIS A 53 -0.68 3.10 13.04
C HIS A 53 -0.47 3.65 11.62
N ILE A 54 -0.67 2.81 10.62
CA ILE A 54 -0.70 3.22 9.22
C ILE A 54 -2.08 3.82 8.92
N ASP A 55 -2.11 4.90 8.13
CA ASP A 55 -3.36 5.58 7.77
C ASP A 55 -4.33 4.65 7.01
N GLU A 56 -5.64 4.87 7.17
CA GLU A 56 -6.69 4.12 6.48
C GLU A 56 -6.57 4.19 4.95
N GLU A 57 -5.96 5.26 4.43
CA GLU A 57 -5.70 5.42 3.01
C GLU A 57 -4.78 4.36 2.42
N VAL A 58 -4.00 3.63 3.24
CA VAL A 58 -3.14 2.53 2.77
C VAL A 58 -3.92 1.48 1.99
N LYS A 59 -5.21 1.28 2.30
CA LYS A 59 -6.09 0.35 1.57
C LYS A 59 -6.23 0.71 0.09
N ARG A 60 -6.05 1.98 -0.28
CA ARG A 60 -6.11 2.47 -1.66
C ARG A 60 -4.80 2.28 -2.42
N SER A 61 -3.69 2.06 -1.72
CA SER A 61 -2.38 1.84 -2.31
C SER A 61 -2.31 0.50 -3.03
N ALA A 62 -1.40 0.41 -4.02
CA ALA A 62 -1.07 -0.86 -4.65
C ALA A 62 -0.47 -1.84 -3.63
N LEU A 63 -0.62 -3.15 -3.87
CA LEU A 63 -0.26 -4.19 -2.90
C LEU A 63 1.21 -4.12 -2.46
N ASP A 64 2.10 -3.81 -3.40
CA ASP A 64 3.52 -3.57 -3.15
C ASP A 64 3.77 -2.31 -2.33
N GLY A 65 3.00 -1.23 -2.53
CA GLY A 65 3.06 -0.03 -1.69
C GLY A 65 2.62 -0.32 -0.26
N GLN A 66 1.52 -1.05 -0.07
CA GLN A 66 1.05 -1.48 1.25
C GLN A 66 2.11 -2.34 1.96
N TRP A 67 2.70 -3.29 1.23
CA TRP A 67 3.75 -4.15 1.75
C TRP A 67 4.99 -3.37 2.18
N SER A 68 5.45 -2.42 1.36
CA SER A 68 6.59 -1.56 1.71
C SER A 68 6.31 -0.71 2.96
N GLN A 69 5.09 -0.20 3.14
CA GLN A 69 4.72 0.55 4.35
C GLN A 69 4.72 -0.34 5.59
N VAL A 70 4.12 -1.52 5.50
CA VAL A 70 4.12 -2.52 6.58
C VAL A 70 5.55 -2.93 6.94
N MET A 71 6.36 -3.31 5.95
CA MET A 71 7.74 -3.72 6.18
C MET A 71 8.59 -2.58 6.73
N GLY A 72 8.41 -1.35 6.27
CA GLY A 72 9.14 -0.20 6.83
C GLY A 72 8.93 0.02 8.32
N ARG A 73 7.76 -0.40 8.86
CA ARG A 73 7.48 -0.43 10.30
C ARG A 73 8.16 -1.61 10.96
N LEU A 74 7.93 -2.80 10.43
CA LEU A 74 8.43 -4.03 11.03
C LEU A 74 9.96 -4.13 10.99
N GLU A 75 10.63 -3.51 10.03
CA GLU A 75 12.11 -3.44 9.96
C GLU A 75 12.75 -2.71 11.14
N SER A 76 11.97 -2.01 11.97
CA SER A 76 12.47 -1.45 13.25
C SER A 76 12.60 -2.51 14.35
N LEU A 77 11.94 -3.67 14.21
CA LEU A 77 12.12 -4.80 15.10
C LEU A 77 13.39 -5.58 14.73
N ASP A 78 14.03 -6.16 15.73
CA ASP A 78 15.17 -7.03 15.52
C ASP A 78 14.74 -8.33 14.83
N ALA A 79 15.37 -8.62 13.68
CA ALA A 79 15.26 -9.91 12.96
C ALA A 79 13.87 -10.29 12.40
N VAL A 80 13.12 -9.32 11.86
CA VAL A 80 11.90 -9.61 11.09
C VAL A 80 12.24 -10.26 9.76
N VAL A 81 11.77 -11.49 9.55
CA VAL A 81 11.88 -12.21 8.28
C VAL A 81 10.50 -12.72 7.88
N PRO A 82 9.95 -12.27 6.74
CA PRO A 82 8.67 -12.76 6.25
C PRO A 82 8.75 -14.23 5.82
N PRO A 83 7.62 -14.96 5.79
CA PRO A 83 7.58 -16.33 5.28
C PRO A 83 8.14 -16.41 3.86
N GLU A 84 8.76 -17.54 3.53
CA GLU A 84 9.31 -17.79 2.20
C GLU A 84 8.25 -17.56 1.12
N ASP A 85 8.66 -17.08 -0.06
CA ASP A 85 7.80 -16.73 -1.19
C ASP A 85 6.81 -15.56 -0.98
N THR A 86 6.74 -14.93 0.21
CA THR A 86 5.86 -13.77 0.45
C THR A 86 6.05 -12.66 -0.58
N GLU A 87 7.28 -12.19 -0.76
CA GLU A 87 7.58 -11.12 -1.73
C GLU A 87 7.19 -11.51 -3.16
N LYS A 88 7.51 -12.75 -3.55
CA LYS A 88 7.16 -13.29 -4.88
C LYS A 88 5.64 -13.27 -5.09
N VAL A 89 4.86 -13.60 -4.06
CA VAL A 89 3.40 -13.49 -4.10
C VAL A 89 2.98 -12.03 -4.25
N ILE A 90 3.38 -11.15 -3.32
CA ILE A 90 2.98 -9.74 -3.30
C ILE A 90 3.30 -9.03 -4.63
N TYR A 91 4.56 -9.12 -5.10
CA TYR A 91 4.98 -8.48 -6.34
C TYR A 91 4.40 -9.18 -7.59
N GLY A 92 4.20 -10.51 -7.53
CA GLY A 92 3.57 -11.27 -8.63
C GLY A 92 2.12 -10.87 -8.88
N PHE A 93 1.35 -10.57 -7.82
CA PHE A 93 -0.05 -10.16 -7.95
C PHE A 93 -0.24 -8.80 -8.61
N LYS A 94 0.72 -7.87 -8.48
CA LYS A 94 0.72 -6.61 -9.23
C LYS A 94 0.64 -6.89 -10.73
N GLU A 95 1.52 -7.76 -11.23
CA GLU A 95 1.55 -8.14 -12.64
C GLU A 95 0.27 -8.86 -13.07
N TYR A 96 -0.22 -9.81 -12.27
CA TYR A 96 -1.43 -10.58 -12.59
C TYR A 96 -2.67 -9.69 -12.62
N ARG A 97 -2.80 -8.74 -11.71
CA ARG A 97 -3.91 -7.77 -11.68
C ARG A 97 -3.88 -6.89 -12.93
N ILE A 98 -2.73 -6.32 -13.27
CA ILE A 98 -2.57 -5.45 -14.46
C ILE A 98 -2.95 -6.23 -15.72
N LYS A 99 -2.36 -7.41 -15.93
CA LYS A 99 -2.65 -8.24 -17.11
C LYS A 99 -4.10 -8.71 -17.13
N THR A 100 -4.68 -9.08 -16.00
CA THR A 100 -6.08 -9.48 -15.92
C THR A 100 -6.98 -8.29 -16.28
N HIS A 101 -6.73 -7.10 -15.77
CA HIS A 101 -7.59 -5.96 -16.02
C HIS A 101 -7.53 -5.46 -17.47
N HIS A 102 -6.34 -5.41 -18.07
CA HIS A 102 -6.14 -4.80 -19.40
C HIS A 102 -6.09 -5.80 -20.56
N ASN A 103 -5.93 -7.10 -20.29
CA ASN A 103 -5.86 -8.12 -21.32
C ASN A 103 -6.89 -9.23 -21.04
N THR A 104 -8.01 -9.23 -21.76
CA THR A 104 -9.06 -10.25 -21.67
C THR A 104 -8.58 -11.65 -22.05
N ASP A 105 -7.52 -11.74 -22.85
CA ASP A 105 -6.91 -12.99 -23.27
C ASP A 105 -5.96 -13.60 -22.24
N PHE A 106 -5.45 -12.78 -21.31
CA PHE A 106 -4.58 -13.25 -20.25
C PHE A 106 -5.27 -14.32 -19.39
N ASN A 107 -4.55 -15.43 -19.21
CA ASN A 107 -4.93 -16.54 -18.36
C ASN A 107 -3.91 -16.61 -17.21
N PRO A 108 -4.28 -16.18 -15.99
CA PRO A 108 -3.37 -16.22 -14.85
C PRO A 108 -2.81 -17.63 -14.62
N PRO A 109 -1.60 -17.78 -14.08
CA PRO A 109 -1.02 -19.09 -13.92
C PRO A 109 -1.57 -19.77 -12.65
N LYS A 110 -2.24 -20.92 -12.84
CA LYS A 110 -2.99 -21.62 -11.78
C LYS A 110 -2.13 -21.92 -10.54
N LYS A 111 -0.94 -22.48 -10.76
CA LYS A 111 -0.04 -22.93 -9.69
C LYS A 111 0.30 -21.79 -8.72
N GLN A 112 0.58 -20.59 -9.22
CA GLN A 112 0.94 -19.44 -8.38
C GLN A 112 -0.25 -18.90 -7.59
N LEU A 113 -1.47 -19.04 -8.11
CA LEU A 113 -2.66 -18.71 -7.34
C LEU A 113 -2.89 -19.71 -6.20
N GLU A 114 -2.62 -20.99 -6.45
CA GLU A 114 -2.71 -22.04 -5.42
C GLU A 114 -1.63 -21.82 -4.34
N GLU A 115 -0.37 -21.58 -4.74
CA GLU A 115 0.73 -21.24 -3.83
C GLU A 115 0.40 -20.03 -2.93
N ALA A 116 -0.15 -18.96 -3.50
CA ALA A 116 -0.55 -17.78 -2.73
C ALA A 116 -1.70 -18.06 -1.76
N ARG A 117 -2.67 -18.89 -2.16
CA ARG A 117 -3.76 -19.31 -1.29
C ARG A 117 -3.25 -20.17 -0.12
N GLU A 118 -2.29 -21.04 -0.37
CA GLU A 118 -1.67 -21.90 0.64
C GLU A 118 -0.83 -21.06 1.63
N LEU A 119 -0.11 -20.05 1.16
CA LEU A 119 0.70 -19.15 1.99
C LEU A 119 -0.14 -18.21 2.89
N ALA A 120 -1.33 -17.83 2.44
CA ALA A 120 -2.18 -16.80 3.06
C ALA A 120 -2.36 -16.93 4.60
N PRO A 121 -2.67 -18.11 5.19
CA PRO A 121 -2.87 -18.24 6.63
C PRO A 121 -1.57 -18.03 7.44
N ASP A 122 -0.46 -18.61 6.97
CA ASP A 122 0.84 -18.51 7.64
C ASP A 122 1.36 -17.06 7.57
N TRP A 123 1.23 -16.43 6.41
CA TRP A 123 1.56 -15.02 6.21
C TRP A 123 0.72 -14.09 7.11
N ARG A 124 -0.60 -14.31 7.21
CA ARG A 124 -1.47 -13.52 8.09
C ARG A 124 -1.05 -13.67 9.55
N SER A 125 -0.79 -14.90 9.99
CA SER A 125 -0.39 -15.20 11.37
C SER A 125 0.94 -14.52 11.71
N TRP A 126 1.92 -14.64 10.81
CA TRP A 126 3.20 -13.96 10.93
C TRP A 126 3.04 -12.43 11.02
N LEU A 127 2.23 -11.84 10.14
CA LEU A 127 2.04 -10.38 10.11
C LEU A 127 1.39 -9.89 11.40
N LEU A 128 0.39 -10.61 11.92
CA LEU A 128 -0.25 -10.29 13.20
C LEU A 128 0.72 -10.38 14.38
N GLU A 129 1.53 -11.44 14.45
CA GLU A 129 2.50 -11.63 15.52
C GLU A 129 3.52 -10.49 15.56
N ASN A 130 4.17 -10.21 14.42
CA ASN A 130 5.20 -9.18 14.33
C ASN A 130 4.61 -7.78 14.51
N SER A 131 3.38 -7.54 14.06
CA SER A 131 2.74 -6.23 14.24
C SER A 131 2.34 -5.98 15.69
N ARG A 132 1.94 -7.02 16.44
CA ARG A 132 1.70 -6.91 17.89
C ARG A 132 3.00 -6.66 18.66
N GLU A 133 4.06 -7.39 18.32
CA GLU A 133 5.39 -7.15 18.89
C GLU A 133 5.85 -5.71 18.63
N TYR A 134 5.67 -5.21 17.39
CA TYR A 134 5.94 -3.81 17.06
C TYR A 134 5.16 -2.85 17.95
N HIS A 135 3.86 -3.09 18.11
CA HIS A 135 3.01 -2.24 18.94
C HIS A 135 3.49 -2.19 20.39
N GLU A 136 3.86 -3.34 20.96
CA GLU A 136 4.40 -3.44 22.33
C GLU A 136 5.74 -2.72 22.48
N VAL A 137 6.70 -2.96 21.57
CA VAL A 137 8.03 -2.32 21.60
C VAL A 137 7.92 -0.80 21.39
N ARG A 138 7.00 -0.37 20.53
CA ARG A 138 6.78 1.05 20.26
C ARG A 138 6.36 1.82 21.51
N GLU A 139 5.51 1.24 22.36
CA GLU A 139 5.12 1.87 23.63
C GLU A 139 6.31 2.07 24.58
N GLU A 140 7.41 1.36 24.37
CA GLU A 140 8.65 1.44 25.14
C GLU A 140 9.72 2.35 24.52
N LEU A 141 9.48 2.91 23.32
CA LEU A 141 10.46 3.76 22.63
C LEU A 141 10.77 5.04 23.41
N ASP A 142 12.05 5.40 23.41
CA ASP A 142 12.49 6.69 23.92
C ASP A 142 12.11 7.85 22.95
N PRO A 143 12.12 9.10 23.40
CA PRO A 143 11.74 10.24 22.57
C PRO A 143 12.55 10.39 21.27
N ARG A 144 13.80 9.92 21.22
CA ARG A 144 14.62 9.95 20.00
C ARG A 144 14.12 8.90 19.01
N GLY A 145 13.91 7.67 19.47
CA GLY A 145 13.35 6.57 18.68
C GLY A 145 12.02 6.95 18.04
N MET A 146 11.15 7.65 18.80
CA MET A 146 9.87 8.13 18.27
C MET A 146 10.03 9.16 17.13
N ILE A 147 10.98 10.10 17.22
CA ILE A 147 11.21 11.07 16.14
C ILE A 147 11.80 10.40 14.90
N VAL A 148 12.73 9.46 15.08
CA VAL A 148 13.28 8.66 13.99
C VAL A 148 12.17 7.90 13.26
N GLU A 149 11.29 7.23 14.02
CA GLU A 149 10.15 6.49 13.48
C GLU A 149 9.19 7.40 12.73
N MET A 150 8.79 8.54 13.30
CA MET A 150 7.95 9.54 12.62
C MET A 150 8.58 10.07 11.33
N THR A 151 9.90 10.33 11.33
CA THR A 151 10.61 10.82 10.14
C THR A 151 10.61 9.76 9.04
N ARG A 152 10.96 8.52 9.39
CA ARG A 152 10.95 7.39 8.46
C ARG A 152 9.57 7.14 7.89
N SER A 153 8.53 7.24 8.72
CA SER A 153 7.12 7.13 8.34
C SER A 153 6.79 8.03 7.16
N ALA A 154 7.05 9.34 7.33
CA ALA A 154 6.69 10.35 6.37
C ALA A 154 7.44 10.11 5.05
N ILE A 155 8.73 9.77 5.12
CA ILE A 155 9.54 9.42 3.95
C ILE A 155 8.99 8.19 3.21
N ILE A 156 8.58 7.15 3.92
CA ILE A 156 8.03 5.93 3.32
C ILE A 156 6.66 6.21 2.67
N GLU A 157 5.79 6.99 3.32
CA GLU A 157 4.52 7.44 2.74
C GLU A 157 4.74 8.14 1.39
N ILE A 158 5.74 9.03 1.32
CA ILE A 158 6.09 9.78 0.11
C ILE A 158 6.63 8.85 -0.99
N THR A 159 7.61 8.02 -0.67
CA THR A 159 8.32 7.17 -1.65
C THR A 159 7.46 6.02 -2.18
N THR A 160 6.58 5.46 -1.33
CA THR A 160 5.67 4.36 -1.68
C THR A 160 4.30 4.82 -2.14
N GLY A 161 4.05 6.13 -2.12
CA GLY A 161 2.81 6.76 -2.53
C GLY A 161 2.39 6.42 -3.97
N ARG A 162 1.09 6.57 -4.23
CA ARG A 162 0.46 6.24 -5.52
C ARG A 162 1.14 6.97 -6.68
N ASP A 163 1.27 6.27 -7.82
CA ASP A 163 1.63 6.91 -9.08
C ASP A 163 0.48 7.79 -9.57
N ILE A 164 0.82 8.87 -10.27
CA ILE A 164 -0.12 9.83 -10.86
C ILE A 164 0.20 10.04 -12.34
N GLU A 165 -0.74 10.51 -13.15
CA GLU A 165 -0.58 10.69 -14.59
C GLU A 165 -0.27 12.14 -14.96
N HIS A 166 -0.92 13.12 -14.34
CA HIS A 166 -0.88 14.51 -14.79
C HIS A 166 0.18 15.37 -14.09
N ALA A 167 0.59 15.02 -12.87
CA ALA A 167 1.64 15.73 -12.12
C ALA A 167 2.94 14.91 -11.89
N GLN A 168 3.28 14.01 -12.82
CA GLN A 168 4.44 13.11 -12.70
C GLN A 168 5.78 13.81 -12.38
N SER A 169 6.10 14.92 -13.04
CA SER A 169 7.36 15.64 -12.79
C SER A 169 7.45 16.15 -11.34
N GLN A 170 6.35 16.66 -10.79
CA GLN A 170 6.32 17.15 -9.41
C GLN A 170 6.43 16.00 -8.42
N LEU A 171 5.77 14.87 -8.72
CA LEU A 171 5.90 13.64 -7.93
C LEU A 171 7.32 13.10 -7.92
N GLU A 172 8.01 13.11 -9.06
CA GLU A 172 9.41 12.67 -9.16
C GLU A 172 10.33 13.56 -8.33
N ASP A 173 10.17 14.89 -8.39
CA ASP A 173 10.95 15.83 -7.59
C ASP A 173 10.78 15.56 -6.08
N VAL A 174 9.53 15.41 -5.61
CA VAL A 174 9.23 15.14 -4.18
C VAL A 174 9.80 13.77 -3.75
N LYS A 175 9.71 12.73 -4.61
CA LYS A 175 10.28 11.41 -4.32
C LYS A 175 11.81 11.44 -4.25
N GLU A 176 12.48 12.19 -5.12
CA GLU A 176 13.95 12.33 -5.09
C GLU A 176 14.41 13.01 -3.80
N GLU A 177 13.73 14.06 -3.36
CA GLU A 177 14.02 14.74 -2.10
C GLU A 177 13.80 13.83 -0.88
N ALA A 178 12.74 13.01 -0.89
CA ALA A 178 12.49 12.05 0.18
C ALA A 178 13.56 10.95 0.27
N GLU A 179 14.05 10.44 -0.86
CA GLU A 179 15.18 9.48 -0.87
C GLU A 179 16.47 10.12 -0.33
N ALA A 180 16.69 11.42 -0.61
CA ALA A 180 17.81 12.16 -0.02
C ALA A 180 17.67 12.30 1.51
N LEU A 181 16.46 12.59 2.01
CA LEU A 181 16.19 12.61 3.45
C LEU A 181 16.36 11.23 4.10
N LYS A 182 15.94 10.17 3.41
CA LYS A 182 16.10 8.78 3.88
C LYS A 182 17.54 8.47 4.20
N LYS A 183 18.43 8.77 3.25
CA LYS A 183 19.87 8.55 3.41
C LYS A 183 20.45 9.34 4.59
N ARG A 184 20.03 10.60 4.77
CA ARG A 184 20.46 11.43 5.90
C ARG A 184 19.98 10.88 7.24
N LEU A 185 18.76 10.33 7.29
CA LEU A 185 18.23 9.68 8.50
C LEU A 185 19.05 8.44 8.86
N GLU A 186 19.40 7.60 7.88
CA GLU A 186 20.27 6.42 8.07
C GLU A 186 21.65 6.80 8.62
N ASP A 187 22.23 7.90 8.14
CA ASP A 187 23.50 8.44 8.65
C ASP A 187 23.37 8.84 10.15
N VAL A 188 22.32 9.58 10.51
CA VAL A 188 22.05 10.02 11.90
C VAL A 188 21.77 8.85 12.85
N GLU A 189 21.14 7.78 12.35
CA GLU A 189 20.93 6.56 13.11
C GLU A 189 22.24 5.81 13.38
N THR A 190 23.12 5.75 12.37
CA THR A 190 24.42 5.06 12.46
C THR A 190 25.38 5.72 13.43
N GLU A 191 25.29 7.05 13.62
CA GLU A 191 26.14 7.80 14.55
C GLU A 191 25.90 7.47 16.04
N GLY A 192 24.82 6.75 16.39
CA GLY A 192 24.70 6.04 17.67
C GLY A 192 24.51 6.88 18.93
N GLY A 193 23.84 8.03 18.84
CA GLY A 193 23.49 8.88 19.99
C GLY A 193 22.15 8.53 20.65
N SER A 194 22.02 8.72 21.97
CA SER A 194 20.75 8.59 22.71
C SER A 194 19.90 9.86 22.75
N ASP A 195 20.51 11.01 22.43
CA ASP A 195 19.86 12.32 22.60
C ASP A 195 19.20 12.78 21.30
N ILE A 196 18.10 13.55 21.43
CA ILE A 196 17.48 14.24 20.30
C ILE A 196 18.43 15.33 19.80
N THR A 197 18.88 15.21 18.56
CA THR A 197 19.71 16.21 17.90
C THR A 197 18.87 17.23 17.15
N LEU A 198 19.41 18.44 16.96
CA LEU A 198 18.75 19.46 16.10
C LEU A 198 18.59 18.95 14.67
N GLU A 199 19.57 18.18 14.18
CA GLU A 199 19.51 17.58 12.85
C GLU A 199 18.31 16.63 12.71
N LEU A 200 18.06 15.78 13.70
CA LEU A 200 16.90 14.88 13.70
C LEU A 200 15.57 15.65 13.70
N ILE A 201 15.49 16.77 14.43
CA ILE A 201 14.31 17.66 14.39
C ILE A 201 14.13 18.29 13.00
N TYR A 202 15.21 18.72 12.36
CA TYR A 202 15.15 19.26 11.00
C TYR A 202 14.75 18.18 9.99
N LEU A 203 15.27 16.96 10.11
CA LEU A 203 14.87 15.84 9.25
C LEU A 203 13.38 15.53 9.38
N LEU A 204 12.84 15.48 10.61
CA LEU A 204 11.40 15.29 10.81
C LEU A 204 10.60 16.40 10.13
N ARG A 205 11.01 17.66 10.35
CA ARG A 205 10.32 18.80 9.74
C ARG A 205 10.36 18.73 8.21
N ASP A 206 11.54 18.52 7.63
CA ASP A 206 11.71 18.44 6.18
C ASP A 206 10.85 17.30 5.59
N ALA A 207 10.77 16.15 6.28
CA ALA A 207 9.93 15.04 5.87
C ALA A 207 8.42 15.36 5.96
N LEU A 208 7.99 16.11 6.98
CA LEU A 208 6.61 16.56 7.10
C LEU A 208 6.23 17.63 6.07
N ASP A 209 7.15 18.55 5.77
CA ASP A 209 6.98 19.57 4.74
C ASP A 209 6.85 18.90 3.36
N LEU A 210 7.72 17.92 3.02
CA LEU A 210 7.59 17.14 1.77
C LEU A 210 6.31 16.31 1.69
N ARG A 211 5.81 15.81 2.83
CA ARG A 211 4.54 15.09 2.85
C ARG A 211 3.37 16.02 2.51
N GLN A 212 3.40 17.25 3.02
CA GLN A 212 2.41 18.25 2.62
C GLN A 212 2.52 18.57 1.12
N ASP A 213 3.72 18.71 0.58
CA ASP A 213 3.91 18.93 -0.86
C ASP A 213 3.34 17.76 -1.69
N MET A 214 3.52 16.52 -1.23
CA MET A 214 2.91 15.33 -1.84
C MET A 214 1.38 15.40 -1.84
N ASP A 215 0.77 15.82 -0.72
CA ASP A 215 -0.68 15.98 -0.62
C ASP A 215 -1.19 17.03 -1.63
N GLU A 216 -0.48 18.16 -1.80
CA GLU A 216 -0.82 19.20 -2.78
C GLU A 216 -0.73 18.70 -4.23
N VAL A 217 0.26 17.85 -4.53
CA VAL A 217 0.39 17.18 -5.83
C VAL A 217 -0.80 16.25 -6.08
N TRP A 218 -1.21 15.49 -5.06
CA TRP A 218 -2.37 14.60 -5.13
C TRP A 218 -3.71 15.32 -5.27
N GLU A 219 -3.89 16.46 -4.62
CA GLU A 219 -5.07 17.31 -4.80
C GLU A 219 -5.13 17.87 -6.23
N THR A 220 -3.98 18.27 -6.77
CA THR A 220 -3.88 18.75 -8.15
C THR A 220 -4.28 17.66 -9.15
N GLU A 221 -3.77 16.43 -8.97
CA GLU A 221 -4.14 15.28 -9.80
C GLU A 221 -5.66 15.02 -9.75
N ALA A 222 -6.22 14.96 -8.54
CA ALA A 222 -7.65 14.70 -8.36
C ALA A 222 -8.52 15.78 -9.02
N ALA A 223 -8.10 17.04 -8.98
CA ALA A 223 -8.80 18.14 -9.64
C ALA A 223 -8.75 18.00 -11.18
N VAL A 224 -7.62 17.55 -11.74
CA VAL A 224 -7.49 17.28 -13.18
C VAL A 224 -8.38 16.12 -13.60
N ASP A 225 -8.35 15.01 -12.86
CA ASP A 225 -9.19 13.83 -13.12
C ASP A 225 -10.67 14.18 -13.11
N GLN A 226 -11.10 14.95 -12.11
CA GLN A 226 -12.48 15.41 -12.01
C GLN A 226 -12.86 16.27 -13.22
N HIS A 227 -11.98 17.18 -13.64
CA HIS A 227 -12.23 18.01 -14.81
C HIS A 227 -12.33 17.18 -16.10
N ILE A 228 -11.45 16.20 -16.29
CA ILE A 228 -11.49 15.29 -17.45
C ILE A 228 -12.81 14.50 -17.46
N SER A 229 -13.21 13.93 -16.31
CA SER A 229 -14.46 13.18 -16.19
C SER A 229 -15.67 14.03 -16.59
N MET A 230 -15.76 15.26 -16.07
CA MET A 230 -16.85 16.17 -16.43
C MET A 230 -16.91 16.45 -17.93
N ARG A 231 -15.74 16.67 -18.57
CA ARG A 231 -15.69 16.92 -20.01
C ARG A 231 -16.06 15.70 -20.85
N VAL A 232 -15.73 14.49 -20.39
CA VAL A 232 -16.13 13.25 -21.05
C VAL A 232 -17.64 13.08 -20.96
N ASP A 233 -18.24 13.31 -19.80
CA ASP A 233 -19.68 13.22 -19.59
C ASP A 233 -20.45 14.23 -20.45
N GLU A 234 -20.01 15.50 -20.48
CA GLU A 234 -20.57 16.54 -21.36
C GLU A 234 -20.52 16.12 -22.84
N ALA A 235 -19.40 15.56 -23.29
CA ALA A 235 -19.24 15.12 -24.67
C ALA A 235 -20.13 13.91 -25.01
N ILE A 236 -20.35 13.00 -24.05
CA ILE A 236 -21.27 11.86 -24.20
C ILE A 236 -22.72 12.35 -24.31
N GLU A 237 -23.13 13.29 -23.45
CA GLU A 237 -24.47 13.88 -23.48
C GLU A 237 -24.72 14.65 -24.78
N GLU A 238 -23.76 15.46 -25.22
CA GLU A 238 -23.85 16.20 -26.49
C GLU A 238 -23.94 15.23 -27.68
N ALA A 239 -23.16 14.15 -27.68
CA ALA A 239 -23.21 13.13 -28.72
C ALA A 239 -24.55 12.36 -28.73
N ALA A 240 -25.14 12.09 -27.56
CA ALA A 240 -26.44 11.46 -27.44
C ALA A 240 -27.57 12.38 -27.95
N PHE A 241 -27.55 13.66 -27.55
CA PHE A 241 -28.50 14.68 -28.02
C PHE A 241 -28.45 14.86 -29.55
N ASN A 242 -27.25 14.96 -30.11
CA ASN A 242 -27.05 15.11 -31.55
C ASN A 242 -27.46 13.87 -32.38
N ARG A 243 -27.45 12.66 -31.80
CA ARG A 243 -28.03 11.47 -32.46
C ARG A 243 -29.55 11.55 -32.48
N HIS A 244 -30.17 11.94 -31.36
CA HIS A 244 -31.63 12.04 -31.26
C HIS A 244 -32.19 13.06 -32.27
N MET A 245 -31.53 14.21 -32.44
CA MET A 245 -31.91 15.25 -33.41
C MET A 245 -31.72 14.86 -34.89
N LYS A 246 -31.00 13.78 -35.19
CA LYS A 246 -30.82 13.28 -36.58
C LYS A 246 -31.84 12.21 -36.98
N ASP A 247 -32.52 11.63 -35.99
CA ASP A 247 -33.50 10.56 -36.20
C ASP A 247 -34.94 11.10 -36.29
N ASP A 248 -35.16 12.40 -36.01
CA ASP A 248 -36.41 13.17 -36.20
C ASP A 248 -36.42 13.95 -37.53
#